data_AF-T1AQS2-F1
#
_entry.id   AF-T1AQS2-F1
#
_cell.length_a   1.000
_cell.length_b   1.000
_cell.length_c   1.000
_cell.angle_alpha   90.00
_cell.angle_beta   90.00
_cell.angle_gamma   90.00
#
_symmetry.space_group_name_H-M   'P 1'
#
loop_
_entity.id
_entity.type
_entity.pdbx_description
1 polymer ?
#
loop_
_entity_poly.entity_id
_entity_poly.type
_entity_poly.pdbx_seq_one_letter_code
_entity_poly.pdbx_strand_id
1 'polypeptide(L)'
;QIFKNISLSQSKKSILLIIDECANAVRKDPDGLYNILRAGELYGVTLGVILISVDDPLIYMSERERKTLGLFSGIKFPKYSENELYSILMQRVSLSLNDNTFTDENIQYISEISSAFGSARVAIELLQKSAYSAEYRGSDRISNDDIRAAKSMINPYLTESKLSELEKDDLLVLLTICDSLRKFTKCRYFRNIRKITFCF
;
A
#
# COMPACT_ATOMS: atom_id res chain seq x y z
N GLN A 1 10.13 28.78 1.56
CA GLN A 1 11.31 28.67 2.44
C GLN A 1 11.38 27.25 3.02
N ILE A 2 11.77 26.24 2.23
CA ILE A 2 11.74 24.82 2.69
C ILE A 2 13.14 24.18 2.77
N PHE A 3 14.15 24.71 2.07
CA PHE A 3 15.53 24.24 2.25
C PHE A 3 16.48 25.42 2.50
N LYS A 4 16.78 25.67 3.77
CA LYS A 4 17.81 26.64 4.19
C LYS A 4 19.02 25.84 4.66
N ASN A 5 20.11 26.00 3.92
CA ASN A 5 21.49 25.60 4.27
C ASN A 5 21.78 24.10 4.42
N ILE A 6 22.03 23.42 3.30
CA ILE A 6 22.93 22.26 3.32
C ILE A 6 24.36 22.80 3.19
N SER A 7 25.01 23.04 4.33
CA SER A 7 26.45 23.35 4.37
C SER A 7 27.23 22.05 4.25
N LEU A 8 27.83 21.80 3.08
CA LEU A 8 28.70 20.65 2.86
C LEU A 8 30.12 20.96 3.32
N SER A 9 30.46 20.50 4.52
CA SER A 9 31.83 20.49 5.04
C SER A 9 32.75 19.63 4.15
N GLN A 10 33.93 20.14 3.81
CA GLN A 10 35.03 19.52 3.02
C GLN A 10 35.47 18.12 3.49
N SER A 11 34.62 17.14 3.25
CA SER A 11 34.92 15.71 3.35
C SER A 11 34.17 15.08 2.19
N LYS A 12 34.82 14.20 1.41
CA LYS A 12 34.18 13.39 0.36
C LYS A 12 33.06 12.55 0.99
N LYS A 13 31.89 13.15 1.19
CA LYS A 13 30.72 12.52 1.79
C LYS A 13 29.89 11.98 0.65
N SER A 14 29.82 10.66 0.56
CA SER A 14 28.83 9.99 -0.28
C SER A 14 27.45 10.14 0.36
N ILE A 15 26.45 10.52 -0.43
CA ILE A 15 25.06 10.66 0.01
C ILE A 15 24.26 9.52 -0.61
N LEU A 16 23.47 8.82 0.20
CA LEU A 16 22.45 7.89 -0.28
C LEU A 16 21.08 8.53 -0.06
N LEU A 17 20.35 8.74 -1.16
CA LEU A 17 19.00 9.28 -1.15
C LEU A 17 18.01 8.17 -1.49
N ILE A 18 17.02 7.96 -0.62
CA ILE A 18 15.93 7.00 -0.84
C ILE A 18 14.64 7.81 -0.92
N ILE A 19 13.94 7.71 -2.05
CA ILE A 19 12.66 8.39 -2.28
C ILE A 19 11.59 7.32 -2.44
N ASP A 20 10.69 7.26 -1.46
CA ASP A 20 9.48 6.45 -1.56
C ASP A 20 8.37 7.20 -2.32
N GLU A 21 7.48 6.44 -2.95
CA GLU A 21 6.39 6.94 -3.81
C GLU A 21 6.83 8.02 -4.82
N CYS A 22 8.00 7.83 -5.45
CA CYS A 22 8.64 8.89 -6.21
C CYS A 22 7.80 9.37 -7.41
N ALA A 23 6.90 8.56 -7.95
CA ALA A 23 5.99 8.99 -9.02
C ALA A 23 5.16 10.22 -8.63
N ASN A 24 4.71 10.33 -7.38
CA ASN A 24 3.96 11.50 -6.92
C ASN A 24 4.82 12.76 -6.88
N ALA A 25 6.09 12.62 -6.50
CA ALA A 25 7.04 13.72 -6.51
C ALA A 25 7.32 14.19 -7.95
N VAL A 26 7.56 13.27 -8.88
CA VAL A 26 7.82 13.59 -10.29
C VAL A 26 6.60 14.20 -10.97
N ARG A 27 5.37 13.74 -10.67
CA ARG A 27 4.13 14.34 -11.20
C ARG A 27 3.98 15.82 -10.83
N LYS A 28 4.41 16.21 -9.62
CA LYS A 28 4.29 17.59 -9.13
C LYS A 28 5.45 18.47 -9.58
N ASP A 29 6.67 17.94 -9.60
CA ASP A 29 7.89 18.66 -9.95
C ASP A 29 8.88 17.74 -10.71
N PRO A 30 8.75 17.65 -12.05
CA PRO A 30 9.65 16.84 -12.87
C PRO A 30 11.10 17.35 -12.84
N ASP A 31 11.27 18.68 -12.81
CA ASP A 31 12.58 19.33 -12.82
C ASP A 31 13.34 19.10 -11.51
N GLY A 32 12.63 19.03 -10.38
CA GLY A 32 13.20 18.75 -9.07
C GLY A 32 13.98 17.44 -9.01
N LEU A 33 13.40 16.34 -9.51
CA LEU A 33 14.09 15.05 -9.52
C LEU A 33 15.30 15.05 -10.47
N TYR A 34 15.16 15.70 -11.65
CA TYR A 34 16.28 15.85 -12.57
C TYR A 34 17.46 16.60 -11.95
N ASN A 35 17.19 17.68 -11.21
CA ASN A 35 18.21 18.46 -10.51
C ASN A 35 18.92 17.65 -9.41
N ILE A 36 18.17 16.84 -8.66
CA ILE A 36 18.74 15.94 -7.64
C ILE A 36 19.69 14.93 -8.29
N LEU A 37 19.27 14.30 -9.38
CA LEU A 37 20.05 13.27 -10.06
C LEU A 37 21.35 13.85 -10.66
N ARG A 38 21.34 15.12 -11.09
CA ARG A 38 22.53 15.82 -11.58
C ARG A 38 23.36 16.50 -10.50
N ALA A 39 22.91 16.52 -9.24
CA ALA A 39 23.65 17.15 -8.16
C ALA A 39 25.06 16.55 -7.98
N GLY A 40 25.22 15.25 -8.29
CA GLY A 40 26.55 14.61 -8.26
C GLY A 40 27.53 15.19 -9.30
N GLU A 41 27.05 15.49 -10.51
CA GLU A 41 27.84 16.12 -11.57
C GLU A 41 28.17 17.58 -11.26
N LEU A 42 27.19 18.32 -10.74
CA LEU A 42 27.27 19.77 -10.56
C LEU A 42 28.09 20.18 -9.33
N TYR A 43 28.02 19.39 -8.25
CA TYR A 43 28.62 19.76 -6.95
C TYR A 43 29.78 18.85 -6.53
N GLY A 44 30.19 17.89 -7.36
CA GLY A 44 31.31 16.97 -7.07
C GLY A 44 31.05 16.03 -5.89
N VAL A 45 29.78 15.73 -5.62
CA VAL A 45 29.34 14.85 -4.53
C VAL A 45 29.06 13.45 -5.10
N THR A 46 29.47 12.39 -4.41
CA THR A 46 29.06 11.03 -4.78
C THR A 46 27.63 10.79 -4.29
N LEU A 47 26.66 10.77 -5.20
CA LEU A 47 25.24 10.56 -4.87
C LEU A 47 24.79 9.17 -5.37
N GLY A 48 24.31 8.33 -4.45
CA GLY A 48 23.52 7.14 -4.77
C GLY A 48 22.04 7.45 -4.58
N VAL A 49 21.18 7.02 -5.50
CA VAL A 49 19.74 7.26 -5.43
C VAL A 49 18.98 5.95 -5.59
N ILE A 50 18.07 5.67 -4.67
CA ILE A 50 17.09 4.58 -4.76
C ILE A 50 15.70 5.21 -4.87
N LEU A 51 15.01 4.89 -5.96
CA LEU A 51 13.67 5.36 -6.23
C LEU A 51 12.70 4.18 -6.09
N ILE A 52 11.70 4.33 -5.23
CA ILE A 52 10.65 3.35 -5.00
C ILE A 52 9.34 3.95 -5.48
N SER A 53 8.62 3.21 -6.30
CA SER A 53 7.34 3.66 -6.86
C SER A 53 6.50 2.47 -7.31
N VAL A 54 5.18 2.64 -7.28
CA VAL A 54 4.20 1.69 -7.83
C VAL A 54 4.18 1.77 -9.35
N ASP A 55 4.18 3.00 -9.89
CA ASP A 55 4.22 3.27 -11.32
C ASP A 55 5.66 3.58 -11.75
N ASP A 56 6.00 3.33 -13.02
CA ASP A 56 7.29 3.72 -13.57
C ASP A 56 7.41 5.26 -13.59
N PRO A 57 8.29 5.88 -12.77
CA PRO A 57 8.42 7.32 -12.71
C PRO A 57 8.95 7.94 -14.02
N LEU A 58 9.60 7.14 -14.89
CA LEU A 58 10.16 7.61 -16.16
C LEU A 58 9.08 8.02 -17.17
N ILE A 59 7.83 7.60 -16.96
CA ILE A 59 6.67 7.99 -17.79
C ILE A 59 6.44 9.51 -17.70
N TYR A 60 6.76 10.13 -16.56
CA TYR A 60 6.54 11.55 -16.32
C TYR A 60 7.72 12.45 -16.75
N MET A 61 8.80 11.86 -17.24
CA MET A 61 10.00 12.57 -17.69
C MET A 61 10.00 12.79 -19.20
N SER A 62 10.70 13.83 -19.67
CA SER A 62 10.93 14.05 -21.09
C SER A 62 11.90 13.01 -21.70
N GLU A 63 11.83 12.81 -23.02
CA GLU A 63 12.79 11.97 -23.77
C GLU A 63 14.26 12.36 -23.51
N ARG A 64 14.52 13.66 -23.32
CA ARG A 64 15.85 14.20 -23.04
C ARG A 64 16.31 13.85 -21.63
N GLU A 65 15.44 14.00 -20.64
CA GLU A 65 15.71 13.58 -19.26
C GLU A 65 15.99 12.09 -19.18
N ARG A 66 15.14 11.24 -19.78
CA ARG A 66 15.33 9.78 -19.81
C ARG A 66 16.70 9.38 -20.35
N LYS A 67 17.11 9.96 -21.49
CA LYS A 67 18.41 9.68 -22.12
C LYS A 67 19.59 10.20 -21.31
N THR A 68 19.43 11.34 -20.62
CA THR A 68 20.48 11.93 -19.78
C THR A 68 20.66 11.15 -18.48
N LEU A 69 19.55 10.69 -17.89
CA LEU A 69 19.54 9.91 -16.67
C LEU A 69 20.02 8.47 -16.88
N GLY A 70 19.92 7.96 -18.12
CA GLY A 70 20.84 7.02 -18.76
C GLY A 70 21.02 5.60 -18.18
N LEU A 71 20.74 5.34 -16.90
CA LEU A 71 21.25 4.16 -16.19
C LEU A 71 20.38 3.75 -14.99
N PHE A 72 19.07 3.97 -15.00
CA PHE A 72 18.23 3.29 -14.01
C PHE A 72 18.12 1.81 -14.35
N SER A 73 18.91 0.98 -13.66
CA SER A 73 18.62 -0.44 -13.55
C SER A 73 17.39 -0.58 -12.65
N GLY A 74 16.21 -0.64 -13.28
CA GLY A 74 14.95 -0.83 -12.57
C GLY A 74 14.75 -2.30 -12.22
N ILE A 75 14.57 -2.60 -10.94
CA ILE A 75 14.10 -3.91 -10.50
C ILE A 75 12.57 -3.84 -10.43
N LYS A 76 11.90 -4.66 -11.24
CA LYS A 76 10.44 -4.81 -11.17
C LYS A 76 10.12 -5.89 -10.16
N PHE A 77 9.32 -5.53 -9.16
CA PHE A 77 8.78 -6.48 -8.19
C PHE A 77 7.42 -6.98 -8.72
N PRO A 78 7.31 -8.25 -9.14
CA PRO A 78 6.02 -8.79 -9.53
C PRO A 78 5.10 -8.91 -8.31
N LYS A 79 3.82 -9.12 -8.59
CA LYS A 79 2.85 -9.52 -7.56
C LYS A 79 3.29 -10.82 -6.90
N TYR A 80 3.05 -10.92 -5.59
CA TYR A 80 3.34 -12.15 -4.86
C TYR A 80 2.48 -13.31 -5.34
N SER A 81 3.11 -14.46 -5.52
CA SER A 81 2.45 -15.75 -5.71
C SER A 81 1.84 -16.27 -4.40
N GLU A 82 0.94 -17.24 -4.50
CA GLU A 82 0.34 -17.90 -3.34
C GLU A 82 1.41 -18.47 -2.38
N ASN A 83 2.43 -19.15 -2.92
CA ASN A 83 3.49 -19.77 -2.12
C ASN A 83 4.36 -18.72 -1.38
N GLU A 84 4.64 -17.59 -2.02
CA GLU A 84 5.36 -16.49 -1.38
C GLU A 84 4.52 -15.85 -0.27
N LEU A 85 3.22 -15.64 -0.51
CA LEU A 85 2.29 -15.14 0.50
C LEU A 85 2.18 -16.09 1.68
N TYR A 86 2.07 -17.39 1.43
CA TYR A 86 2.07 -18.42 2.47
C TYR A 86 3.35 -18.34 3.32
N SER A 87 4.51 -18.24 2.68
CA SER A 87 5.80 -18.14 3.39
C SER A 87 5.87 -16.87 4.25
N ILE A 88 5.40 -15.74 3.73
CA ILE A 88 5.32 -14.48 4.47
C ILE A 88 4.37 -14.63 5.67
N LEU A 89 3.19 -15.22 5.49
CA LEU A 89 2.22 -15.40 6.56
C LEU A 89 2.74 -16.34 7.64
N MET A 90 3.38 -17.45 7.28
CA MET A 90 4.01 -18.35 8.24
C MET A 90 5.06 -17.64 9.10
N GLN A 91 5.86 -16.77 8.49
CA GLN A 91 6.80 -15.92 9.24
C GLN A 91 6.07 -14.97 10.20
N ARG A 92 4.93 -14.38 9.81
CA ARG A 92 4.17 -13.49 10.69
C ARG A 92 3.50 -14.23 11.83
N VAL A 93 2.85 -15.35 11.52
CA VAL A 93 2.13 -16.18 12.48
C VAL A 93 3.05 -16.68 13.58
N SER A 94 4.25 -17.16 13.25
CA SER A 94 5.24 -17.61 14.24
C SER A 94 5.73 -16.49 15.18
N LEU A 95 5.59 -15.22 14.79
CA LEU A 95 5.95 -14.07 15.61
C LEU A 95 4.77 -13.48 16.41
N SER A 96 3.52 -13.75 15.99
CA SER A 96 2.35 -13.02 16.49
C SER A 96 1.23 -13.88 17.08
N LEU A 97 1.15 -15.17 16.74
CA LEU A 97 0.10 -16.07 17.22
C LEU A 97 0.70 -17.17 18.08
N ASN A 98 -0.09 -17.62 19.07
CA ASN A 98 0.30 -18.77 19.89
C ASN A 98 0.17 -20.07 19.08
N ASP A 99 1.00 -21.05 19.42
CA ASP A 99 0.89 -22.39 18.87
C ASP A 99 -0.52 -22.96 19.08
N ASN A 100 -0.99 -23.77 18.12
CA ASN A 100 -2.32 -24.40 18.09
C ASN A 100 -3.53 -23.47 17.87
N THR A 101 -3.33 -22.15 17.69
CA THR A 101 -4.43 -21.21 17.40
C THR A 101 -4.83 -21.19 15.92
N PHE A 102 -3.97 -21.72 15.04
CA PHE A 102 -4.19 -21.81 13.60
C PHE A 102 -3.80 -23.20 13.10
N THR A 103 -4.24 -23.55 11.91
CA THR A 103 -3.79 -24.73 11.17
C THR A 103 -3.10 -24.29 9.88
N ASP A 104 -2.28 -25.18 9.32
CA ASP A 104 -1.61 -24.93 8.05
C ASP A 104 -2.61 -24.63 6.92
N GLU A 105 -3.73 -25.37 6.92
CA GLU A 105 -4.86 -25.17 6.00
C GLU A 105 -5.45 -23.76 6.11
N ASN A 106 -5.49 -23.16 7.31
CA ASN A 106 -5.97 -21.78 7.46
C ASN A 106 -5.03 -20.78 6.76
N ILE A 107 -3.71 -20.97 6.90
CA ILE A 107 -2.73 -20.08 6.29
C ILE A 107 -2.71 -20.24 4.78
N GLN A 108 -2.81 -21.48 4.29
CA GLN A 108 -2.97 -21.76 2.87
C GLN A 108 -4.23 -21.10 2.31
N TYR A 109 -5.37 -21.20 3.02
CA TYR A 109 -6.62 -20.59 2.57
C TYR A 109 -6.54 -19.05 2.50
N ILE A 110 -5.90 -18.41 3.49
CA ILE A 110 -5.66 -16.95 3.47
C ILE A 110 -4.75 -16.57 2.29
N SER A 111 -3.73 -17.38 2.01
CA SER A 111 -2.78 -17.17 0.91
C SER A 111 -3.46 -17.26 -0.44
N GLU A 112 -4.29 -18.29 -0.65
CA GLU A 112 -5.09 -18.51 -1.86
C GLU A 112 -5.99 -17.29 -2.14
N ILE A 113 -6.77 -16.86 -1.14
CA ILE A 113 -7.65 -15.68 -1.27
C ILE A 113 -6.85 -14.42 -1.64
N SER A 114 -5.69 -14.24 -1.02
CA SER A 114 -4.89 -13.02 -1.16
C SER A 114 -4.06 -12.97 -2.44
N SER A 115 -3.75 -14.14 -3.02
CA SER A 115 -3.01 -14.28 -4.28
C SER A 115 -3.70 -13.58 -5.45
N ALA A 116 -5.04 -13.54 -5.46
CA ALA A 116 -5.83 -12.82 -6.45
C ALA A 116 -5.49 -11.31 -6.50
N PHE A 117 -5.10 -10.74 -5.36
CA PHE A 117 -4.64 -9.34 -5.27
C PHE A 117 -3.13 -9.22 -5.44
N GLY A 118 -2.37 -10.23 -5.01
CA GLY A 118 -0.91 -10.27 -5.10
C GLY A 118 -0.21 -9.31 -4.14
N SER A 119 -0.87 -8.98 -3.02
CA SER A 119 -0.39 -8.01 -2.03
C SER A 119 -0.24 -8.66 -0.66
N ALA A 120 0.98 -8.64 -0.11
CA ALA A 120 1.25 -9.12 1.24
C ALA A 120 0.49 -8.32 2.31
N ARG A 121 0.20 -7.02 2.06
CA ARG A 121 -0.61 -6.20 2.97
C ARG A 121 -2.00 -6.80 3.18
N VAL A 122 -2.66 -7.15 2.07
CA VAL A 122 -4.01 -7.75 2.08
C VAL A 122 -3.97 -9.09 2.81
N ALA A 123 -2.96 -9.91 2.57
CA ALA A 123 -2.80 -11.20 3.25
C ALA A 123 -2.66 -11.05 4.77
N ILE A 124 -1.80 -10.14 5.22
CA ILE A 124 -1.56 -9.89 6.65
C ILE A 124 -2.81 -9.29 7.30
N GLU A 125 -3.49 -8.36 6.63
CA GLU A 125 -4.75 -7.81 7.14
C GLU A 125 -5.85 -8.87 7.24
N LEU A 126 -5.94 -9.78 6.26
CA LEU A 126 -6.88 -10.90 6.29
C LEU A 126 -6.59 -11.84 7.45
N LEU A 127 -5.32 -12.17 7.69
CA LEU A 127 -4.90 -12.94 8.87
C LEU A 127 -5.30 -12.24 10.17
N GLN A 128 -4.99 -10.95 10.30
CA GLN A 128 -5.29 -10.17 11.49
C GLN A 128 -6.80 -10.14 11.79
N LYS A 129 -7.63 -9.83 10.78
CA LYS A 129 -9.09 -9.81 10.95
C LYS A 129 -9.68 -11.18 11.23
N SER A 130 -9.08 -12.25 10.69
CA SER A 130 -9.50 -13.62 10.99
C SER A 130 -9.24 -13.98 12.45
N ALA A 131 -8.08 -13.60 12.98
CA ALA A 131 -7.74 -13.78 14.39
C ALA A 131 -8.71 -12.99 15.30
N TYR A 132 -8.99 -11.72 14.97
CA TYR A 132 -9.95 -10.92 15.73
C TYR A 132 -11.37 -11.49 15.69
N SER A 133 -11.82 -12.06 14.56
CA SER A 133 -13.13 -12.72 14.48
C SER A 133 -13.20 -13.95 15.39
N ALA A 134 -12.13 -14.75 15.44
CA ALA A 134 -12.06 -15.90 16.33
C ALA A 134 -12.10 -15.47 17.82
N GLU A 135 -11.32 -14.45 18.17
CA GLU A 135 -11.30 -13.87 19.53
C GLU A 135 -12.66 -13.31 19.93
N TYR A 136 -13.31 -12.55 19.04
CA TYR A 136 -14.64 -12.00 19.27
C TYR A 136 -15.70 -13.08 19.49
N ARG A 137 -15.55 -14.24 18.82
CA ARG A 137 -16.42 -15.41 19.01
C ARG A 137 -16.08 -16.20 20.28
N GLY A 138 -15.02 -15.84 21.02
CA GLY A 138 -14.55 -16.56 22.20
C GLY A 138 -13.90 -17.90 21.86
N SER A 139 -13.27 -18.00 20.68
CA SER A 139 -12.63 -19.21 20.18
C SER A 139 -11.12 -19.06 20.22
N ASP A 140 -10.43 -20.03 20.82
CA ASP A 140 -8.96 -20.07 20.86
C ASP A 140 -8.33 -20.48 19.52
N ARG A 141 -9.15 -20.79 18.52
CA ARG A 141 -8.73 -21.23 17.18
C ARG A 141 -9.44 -20.48 16.07
N ILE A 142 -8.68 -20.15 15.03
CA ILE A 142 -9.17 -19.57 13.78
C ILE A 142 -9.91 -20.66 12.99
N SER A 143 -11.14 -20.37 12.57
CA SER A 143 -11.93 -21.23 11.70
C SER A 143 -12.02 -20.66 10.27
N ASN A 144 -12.44 -21.50 9.31
CA ASN A 144 -12.68 -21.04 7.95
C ASN A 144 -13.80 -19.99 7.85
N ASP A 145 -14.75 -20.00 8.79
CA ASP A 145 -15.81 -19.00 8.83
C ASP A 145 -15.29 -17.64 9.30
N ASP A 146 -14.30 -17.61 10.20
CA ASP A 146 -13.63 -16.38 10.60
C ASP A 146 -12.88 -15.76 9.42
N ILE A 147 -12.22 -16.58 8.59
CA ILE A 147 -11.52 -16.13 7.37
C ILE A 147 -12.52 -15.58 6.34
N ARG A 148 -13.67 -16.23 6.17
CA ARG A 148 -14.73 -15.74 5.27
C ARG A 148 -15.35 -14.43 5.77
N ALA A 149 -15.54 -14.30 7.09
CA ALA A 149 -16.01 -13.06 7.70
C ALA A 149 -14.98 -11.93 7.53
N ALA A 150 -13.70 -12.22 7.75
CA ALA A 150 -12.62 -11.27 7.54
C ALA A 150 -12.54 -10.80 6.08
N LYS A 151 -12.72 -11.71 5.11
CA LYS A 151 -12.74 -11.38 3.68
C LYS A 151 -13.80 -10.34 3.32
N SER A 152 -14.99 -10.38 3.94
CA SER A 152 -16.04 -9.38 3.66
C SER A 152 -15.75 -8.01 4.29
N MET A 153 -14.81 -7.93 5.22
CA MET A 153 -14.39 -6.70 5.90
C MET A 153 -13.19 -6.02 5.24
N ILE A 154 -12.59 -6.63 4.22
CA ILE A 154 -11.40 -6.09 3.55
C ILE A 154 -11.78 -5.55 2.18
N ASN A 155 -11.40 -4.31 1.95
CA ASN A 155 -11.41 -3.72 0.62
C ASN A 155 -9.96 -3.51 0.15
N PRO A 156 -9.46 -4.30 -0.81
CA PRO A 156 -8.06 -4.23 -1.23
C PRO A 156 -7.73 -2.93 -1.99
N TYR A 157 -8.73 -2.16 -2.41
CA TYR A 157 -8.55 -0.94 -3.21
C TYR A 157 -8.74 0.34 -2.41
N LEU A 158 -9.59 0.31 -1.37
CA LEU A 158 -9.92 1.45 -0.53
C LEU A 158 -9.19 1.34 0.81
N THR A 159 -8.30 2.30 1.05
CA THR A 159 -7.60 2.46 2.33
C THR A 159 -7.99 3.83 2.90
N GLU A 160 -8.07 3.96 4.22
CA GLU A 160 -8.35 5.25 4.88
C GLU A 160 -7.38 6.36 4.43
N SER A 161 -6.12 6.01 4.16
CA SER A 161 -5.12 6.93 3.60
C SER A 161 -5.57 7.52 2.26
N LYS A 162 -6.15 6.72 1.36
CA LYS A 162 -6.68 7.22 0.07
C LYS A 162 -7.86 8.16 0.25
N LEU A 163 -8.71 7.93 1.26
CA LEU A 163 -9.78 8.87 1.58
C LEU A 163 -9.24 10.21 2.10
N SER A 164 -8.14 10.17 2.85
CA SER A 164 -7.48 11.38 3.36
C SER A 164 -6.70 12.17 2.29
N GLU A 165 -6.37 11.54 1.17
CA GLU A 165 -5.71 12.17 0.02
C GLU A 165 -6.66 12.91 -0.92
N LEU A 166 -7.98 12.71 -0.77
CA LEU A 166 -8.99 13.36 -1.62
C LEU A 166 -9.00 14.87 -1.43
N GLU A 167 -9.12 15.61 -2.53
CA GLU A 167 -9.29 17.05 -2.47
C GLU A 167 -10.69 17.43 -1.96
N LYS A 168 -10.86 18.69 -1.55
CA LYS A 168 -12.12 19.16 -0.97
C LYS A 168 -13.32 18.95 -1.89
N ASP A 169 -13.12 19.15 -3.20
CA ASP A 169 -14.19 19.03 -4.18
C ASP A 169 -14.60 17.55 -4.36
N ASP A 170 -13.63 16.63 -4.37
CA ASP A 170 -13.88 15.19 -4.42
C ASP A 170 -14.62 14.69 -3.17
N LEU A 171 -14.23 15.19 -1.99
CA LEU A 171 -14.92 14.90 -0.73
C LEU A 171 -16.37 15.39 -0.76
N LEU A 172 -16.64 16.55 -1.36
CA LEU A 172 -17.99 17.08 -1.51
C LEU A 172 -18.84 16.17 -2.39
N VAL A 173 -18.30 15.72 -3.53
CA VAL A 173 -18.97 14.79 -4.44
C VAL A 173 -19.26 13.47 -3.72
N LEU A 174 -18.26 12.90 -3.04
CA LEU A 174 -18.41 11.66 -2.27
C LEU A 174 -19.50 11.80 -1.20
N LEU A 175 -19.50 12.91 -0.45
CA LEU A 175 -20.52 13.21 0.56
C LEU A 175 -21.92 13.27 -0.08
N THR A 176 -22.04 13.91 -1.23
CA THR A 176 -23.32 14.05 -1.95
C THR A 176 -23.86 12.69 -2.41
N ILE A 177 -22.98 11.81 -2.89
CA ILE A 177 -23.32 10.43 -3.27
C ILE A 177 -23.78 9.64 -2.03
N CYS A 178 -23.03 9.71 -0.92
CA CYS A 178 -23.38 9.04 0.33
C CYS A 178 -24.75 9.49 0.85
N ASP A 179 -25.04 10.79 0.83
CA ASP A 179 -26.33 11.35 1.25
C ASP A 179 -27.48 10.90 0.33
N SER A 180 -27.24 10.84 -0.98
CA SER A 180 -28.22 10.33 -1.94
C SER A 180 -28.54 8.86 -1.67
N LEU A 181 -27.51 8.01 -1.53
CA LEU A 181 -27.68 6.58 -1.21
C LEU A 181 -28.39 6.36 0.13
N ARG A 182 -28.08 7.18 1.14
CA ARG A 182 -28.76 7.13 2.45
C ARG A 182 -30.24 7.53 2.35
N LYS A 183 -30.61 8.46 1.47
CA LYS A 183 -32.02 8.80 1.20
C LYS A 183 -32.73 7.67 0.46
N PHE A 184 -32.07 7.00 -0.48
CA PHE A 184 -32.62 5.86 -1.22
C PHE A 184 -32.88 4.64 -0.32
N THR A 185 -32.02 4.34 0.65
CA THR A 185 -32.21 3.20 1.57
C THR A 185 -33.39 3.35 2.53
N LYS A 186 -33.94 4.57 2.72
CA LYS A 186 -35.21 4.78 3.43
C LYS A 186 -36.45 4.46 2.59
N CYS A 187 -36.30 4.26 1.27
CA CYS A 187 -37.40 3.87 0.37
C CYS A 187 -37.55 2.33 0.31
N ARG A 188 -38.62 1.88 0.96
CA ARG A 188 -39.22 0.54 1.24
C ARG A 188 -38.96 -0.72 0.37
N TYR A 189 -38.04 -0.80 -0.60
CA TYR A 189 -37.94 -1.97 -1.51
C TYR A 189 -36.69 -2.85 -1.44
N PHE A 190 -35.68 -2.56 -0.61
CA PHE A 190 -34.53 -3.46 -0.42
C PHE A 190 -34.42 -3.93 1.04
N ARG A 191 -35.21 -4.96 1.39
CA ARG A 191 -35.18 -5.58 2.73
C ARG A 191 -34.11 -6.68 2.89
N ASN A 192 -33.32 -6.96 1.85
CA ASN A 192 -32.38 -8.11 1.83
C ASN A 192 -30.88 -7.78 1.75
N ILE A 193 -30.44 -6.55 2.04
CA ILE A 193 -29.00 -6.23 2.20
C ILE A 193 -28.71 -5.78 3.64
N ARG A 194 -29.30 -6.46 4.62
CA ARG A 194 -28.94 -6.31 6.05
C ARG A 194 -27.70 -7.17 6.37
N LYS A 195 -26.55 -6.93 5.76
CA LYS A 195 -25.25 -7.46 6.22
C LYS A 195 -24.03 -6.58 5.91
N ILE A 196 -24.24 -5.30 5.63
CA ILE A 196 -23.14 -4.31 5.60
C ILE A 196 -23.55 -3.18 6.52
N THR A 197 -23.59 -3.48 7.81
CA THR A 197 -23.60 -2.42 8.81
C THR A 197 -22.18 -1.90 8.88
N PHE A 198 -22.01 -0.71 8.30
CA PHE A 198 -20.98 0.26 8.64
C PHE A 198 -20.76 0.27 10.15
N CYS A 199 -19.66 -0.30 10.62
CA CYS A 199 -18.94 0.26 11.74
C CYS A 199 -17.83 1.12 11.12
N PHE A 200 -18.06 2.43 11.14
CA PHE A 200 -16.98 3.39 11.32
C PHE A 200 -16.28 3.09 12.65
#